data_AF-A0A2M7UDH8-F1
#
_entry.id   AF-A0A2M7UDH8-F1
#
_cell.length_a   1.000
_cell.length_b   1.000
_cell.length_c   1.000
_cell.angle_alpha   90.00
_cell.angle_beta   90.00
_cell.angle_gamma   90.00
#
_symmetry.space_group_name_H-M   'P 1'
#
loop_
_entity.id
_entity.type
_entity.pdbx_description
1 polymer ?
#
loop_
_entity_poly.entity_id
_entity_poly.type
_entity_poly.pdbx_seq_one_letter_code
_entity_poly.pdbx_strand_id
1 'polypeptide(L)'
;MPYFSYAQIHLGPITLYTWGLFIGLAFLAGYGYFFKEAKKQGMEENKILGLALTLFFGAIIGSRLGYVAQFPARYFSSPGEIFEFTAGGLTFYGGLLGA
;
A
#
# COMPACT_ATOMS: atom_id res chain seq x y z
N MET A 1 14.43 -5.17 -27.39
CA MET A 1 14.13 -6.40 -26.63
C MET A 1 12.63 -6.41 -26.36
N PRO A 2 11.88 -7.46 -26.72
CA PRO A 2 10.43 -7.45 -26.55
C PRO A 2 10.11 -7.63 -25.06
N TYR A 3 9.59 -6.59 -24.40
CA TYR A 3 9.08 -6.72 -23.04
C TYR A 3 7.76 -7.48 -23.12
N PHE A 4 7.75 -8.73 -22.64
CA PHE A 4 6.51 -9.42 -22.28
C PHE A 4 5.85 -8.63 -21.13
N SER A 5 5.04 -7.64 -21.48
CA SER A 5 4.39 -6.75 -20.52
C SER A 5 3.14 -7.43 -19.95
N TYR A 6 3.34 -8.39 -19.05
CA TYR A 6 2.28 -8.78 -18.10
C TYR A 6 2.11 -7.68 -17.03
N ALA A 7 2.26 -6.40 -17.37
CA ALA A 7 2.17 -5.30 -16.42
C ALA A 7 0.71 -5.05 -15.99
N GLN A 8 -0.24 -5.42 -16.84
CA GLN A 8 -1.67 -5.16 -16.68
C GLN A 8 -2.45 -6.40 -17.09
N ILE A 9 -3.24 -6.95 -16.15
CA ILE A 9 -4.17 -8.05 -16.38
C ILE A 9 -5.56 -7.43 -16.41
N HIS A 10 -6.20 -7.46 -17.57
CA HIS A 10 -7.56 -6.93 -17.71
C HIS A 10 -8.58 -8.02 -17.34
N LEU A 11 -9.34 -7.77 -16.27
CA LEU A 11 -10.49 -8.56 -15.82
C LEU A 11 -11.77 -7.78 -16.15
N GLY A 12 -12.20 -7.84 -17.41
CA GLY A 12 -13.35 -7.07 -17.90
C GLY A 12 -13.11 -5.56 -17.75
N PRO A 13 -13.92 -4.81 -16.98
CA PRO A 13 -13.73 -3.36 -16.77
C PRO A 13 -12.62 -3.01 -15.77
N ILE A 14 -12.03 -4.00 -15.08
CA ILE A 14 -11.02 -3.76 -14.04
C ILE A 14 -9.63 -4.10 -14.58
N THR A 15 -8.73 -3.11 -14.58
CA THR A 15 -7.32 -3.31 -14.91
C THR A 15 -6.54 -3.61 -13.63
N LEU A 16 -6.06 -4.85 -13.49
CA LEU A 16 -5.22 -5.27 -12.39
C LEU A 16 -3.76 -5.04 -12.73
N TYR A 17 -3.07 -4.21 -11.96
CA TYR A 17 -1.64 -3.98 -12.13
C TYR A 17 -0.84 -5.05 -11.38
N THR A 18 0.07 -5.71 -12.08
CA THR A 18 0.86 -6.82 -11.53
C THR A 18 1.74 -6.39 -10.35
N TRP A 19 2.24 -5.16 -10.34
CA TRP A 19 2.97 -4.63 -9.20
C TRP A 19 2.09 -4.53 -7.94
N GLY A 20 0.85 -4.06 -8.08
CA GLY A 20 -0.11 -4.03 -6.98
C GLY A 20 -0.47 -5.43 -6.48
N LEU A 21 -0.58 -6.40 -7.39
CA LEU A 21 -0.78 -7.82 -7.03
C LEU A 21 0.37 -8.34 -6.17
N PHE A 22 1.62 -8.11 -6.55
CA PHE A 22 2.78 -8.55 -5.77
C PHE A 22 2.88 -7.84 -4.41
N ILE A 23 2.52 -6.56 -4.32
CA ILE A 23 2.44 -5.84 -3.03
C ILE A 23 1.38 -6.49 -2.13
N GLY A 24 0.19 -6.77 -2.68
CA GLY A 24 -0.88 -7.44 -1.94
C GLY A 24 -0.46 -8.83 -1.46
N LEU A 25 0.20 -9.61 -2.32
CA LEU A 25 0.74 -10.92 -1.95
C LEU A 25 1.82 -10.83 -0.87
N ALA A 26 2.72 -9.85 -0.94
CA ALA A 26 3.74 -9.62 0.08
C ALA A 26 3.11 -9.27 1.44
N PHE A 27 2.08 -8.43 1.44
CA PHE A 27 1.33 -8.09 2.65
C PHE A 27 0.63 -9.32 3.25
N LEU A 28 -0.06 -10.12 2.41
CA LEU A 28 -0.73 -11.34 2.87
C LEU A 28 0.26 -12.38 3.41
N ALA A 29 1.41 -12.55 2.77
CA ALA A 29 2.46 -13.44 3.23
C ALA A 29 3.04 -12.98 4.58
N GLY A 30 3.34 -11.69 4.72
CA GLY A 30 3.82 -11.10 5.96
C GLY A 30 2.80 -11.22 7.10
N TYR A 31 1.53 -10.91 6.81
CA TYR A 31 0.43 -11.08 7.76
C TYR A 31 0.26 -12.54 8.18
N GLY A 32 0.27 -13.49 7.24
CA GLY A 32 0.13 -14.91 7.54
C GLY A 32 1.28 -15.44 8.42
N TYR A 33 2.51 -14.99 8.16
CA TYR A 33 3.66 -15.31 9.00
C TYR A 33 3.50 -14.73 10.41
N PHE A 34 3.18 -13.43 10.52
CA PHE A 34 2.96 -12.76 11.79
C PHE A 34 1.82 -13.39 12.58
N PHE A 35 0.70 -13.72 11.93
CA PHE A 35 -0.44 -14.38 12.54
C PHE A 35 -0.07 -15.75 13.12
N LYS A 36 0.67 -16.56 12.36
CA LYS A 36 1.13 -17.88 12.83
C LYS A 36 2.02 -17.74 14.08
N GLU A 37 2.91 -16.76 14.09
CA GLU A 37 3.83 -16.55 15.21
C GLU A 37 3.13 -15.95 16.44
N ALA A 38 2.29 -14.94 16.23
CA ALA A 38 1.51 -14.30 17.28
C ALA A 38 0.51 -15.28 17.94
N LYS A 39 -0.08 -16.20 17.16
CA LYS A 39 -0.93 -17.27 17.69
C LYS A 39 -0.17 -18.24 18.60
N LYS A 40 1.08 -18.60 18.26
CA LYS A 40 1.94 -19.41 19.16
C LYS A 40 2.24 -18.70 20.47
N GLN A 41 2.34 -17.37 20.44
CA GLN A 41 2.55 -16.54 21.62
C GLN A 41 1.26 -16.25 22.41
N GLY A 42 0.12 -16.82 22.01
CA GLY A 42 -1.16 -16.64 22.70
C GLY A 42 -1.78 -15.25 22.53
N MET A 43 -1.39 -14.49 21.50
CA MET A 43 -2.02 -13.20 21.23
C MET A 43 -3.45 -13.38 20.69
N GLU A 44 -4.35 -12.49 21.09
CA GLU A 44 -5.70 -12.48 20.55
C GLU A 44 -5.72 -12.15 19.05
N GLU A 45 -6.47 -12.94 18.28
CA GLU A 45 -6.64 -12.78 16.84
C GLU A 45 -7.16 -11.39 16.46
N ASN A 46 -8.04 -10.81 17.29
CA ASN A 46 -8.55 -9.44 17.11
C ASN A 46 -7.44 -8.38 17.19
N LYS A 47 -6.48 -8.54 18.10
CA LYS A 47 -5.34 -7.60 18.20
C LYS A 47 -4.40 -7.73 17.01
N ILE A 48 -4.17 -8.95 16.55
CA ILE A 48 -3.33 -9.23 15.38
C ILE A 48 -3.93 -8.59 14.12
N LEU A 49 -5.24 -8.80 13.89
CA LEU A 49 -5.96 -8.15 12.78
C LEU A 49 -5.98 -6.64 12.93
N GLY A 50 -6.24 -6.12 14.13
CA GLY A 50 -6.25 -4.68 14.40
C GLY A 50 -4.91 -4.03 14.08
N LEU A 51 -3.80 -4.65 14.48
CA LEU A 51 -2.45 -4.19 14.15
C LEU A 51 -2.21 -4.23 12.64
N ALA A 52 -2.51 -5.34 11.97
CA ALA A 52 -2.29 -5.48 10.54
C ALA A 52 -3.07 -4.42 9.72
N LEU A 53 -4.32 -4.16 10.09
CA LEU A 53 -5.13 -3.12 9.45
C LEU A 53 -4.60 -1.72 9.75
N THR A 54 -4.20 -1.46 10.99
CA THR A 54 -3.61 -0.16 11.38
C THR A 54 -2.34 0.12 10.58
N LEU A 55 -1.44 -0.88 10.46
CA LEU A 55 -0.23 -0.80 9.64
C LEU A 55 -0.56 -0.58 8.16
N PHE A 56 -1.57 -1.28 7.64
CA PHE A 56 -1.99 -1.15 6.24
C PHE A 56 -2.52 0.26 5.92
N PHE A 57 -3.41 0.79 6.74
CA PHE A 57 -3.92 2.16 6.58
C PHE A 57 -2.81 3.20 6.82
N GLY A 58 -1.95 2.98 7.81
CA GLY A 58 -0.77 3.82 8.07
C GLY A 58 0.16 3.89 6.87
N ALA A 59 0.43 2.76 6.22
CA ALA A 59 1.23 2.70 5.00
C ALA A 59 0.60 3.50 3.85
N ILE A 60 -0.71 3.41 3.65
CA ILE A 60 -1.40 4.15 2.58
C ILE A 60 -1.34 5.66 2.85
N ILE A 61 -1.61 6.08 4.09
CA ILE A 61 -1.58 7.49 4.47
C ILE A 61 -0.14 8.02 4.39
N GLY A 62 0.82 7.32 4.99
CA GLY A 62 2.23 7.69 4.98
C GLY A 62 2.81 7.75 3.57
N SER A 63 2.45 6.81 2.69
CA SER A 63 2.90 6.83 1.30
C SER A 63 2.36 8.04 0.54
N ARG A 64 1.13 8.48 0.82
CA ARG A 64 0.56 9.71 0.26
C ARG A 64 1.24 10.95 0.81
N LEU A 65 1.41 11.05 2.12
CA LEU A 65 2.09 12.17 2.76
C LEU A 65 3.54 12.29 2.28
N GLY A 66 4.24 11.18 2.15
CA GLY A 66 5.60 11.14 1.59
C GLY A 66 5.64 11.62 0.13
N TYR A 67 4.63 11.31 -0.67
CA TYR A 67 4.52 11.83 -2.04
C TYR A 67 4.31 13.34 -2.07
N VAL A 68 3.42 13.85 -1.21
CA VAL A 68 3.16 15.29 -1.08
C VAL A 68 4.40 16.04 -0.61
N ALA A 69 5.12 15.48 0.38
CA ALA A 69 6.37 16.04 0.89
C ALA A 69 7.49 16.05 -0.16
N GLN A 70 7.46 15.16 -1.15
CA GLN A 70 8.42 15.13 -2.25
C GLN A 70 8.13 16.20 -3.32
N PHE A 71 6.86 16.56 -3.52
CA PHE A 71 6.45 17.56 -4.53
C PHE A 71 5.65 18.73 -3.93
N PRO A 72 6.15 19.41 -2.87
CA PRO A 72 5.35 20.39 -2.14
C PRO A 72 4.93 21.58 -3.03
N ALA A 73 5.81 22.01 -3.95
CA ALA A 73 5.55 23.08 -4.92
C ALA A 73 4.29 22.83 -5.77
N ARG A 74 3.99 21.58 -6.11
CA ARG A 74 2.82 21.19 -6.91
C ARG A 74 1.51 21.38 -6.15
N TYR A 75 1.54 21.18 -4.83
CA TYR A 75 0.35 21.20 -3.98
C TYR A 75 0.01 22.57 -3.40
N PHE A 76 0.93 23.55 -3.47
CA PHE A 76 0.64 24.94 -3.07
C PHE A 76 -0.42 25.60 -3.94
N SER A 77 -0.48 25.26 -5.23
CA SER A 77 -1.42 25.84 -6.20
C SER A 77 -2.81 25.19 -6.15
N SER A 78 -2.90 23.95 -5.66
CA SER A 78 -4.15 23.19 -5.59
C SER A 78 -4.09 22.15 -4.46
N PRO A 79 -4.32 22.57 -3.19
CA PRO A 79 -4.26 21.68 -2.04
C PRO A 79 -5.24 20.51 -2.09
N GLY A 80 -6.33 20.64 -2.85
CA GLY A 80 -7.32 19.58 -3.05
C GLY A 80 -6.76 18.33 -3.72
N GLU A 81 -5.73 18.46 -4.57
CA GLU A 81 -5.08 17.33 -5.25
C GLU A 81 -4.40 16.38 -4.26
N ILE A 82 -4.17 16.78 -3.01
CA ILE A 82 -3.60 15.92 -1.96
C ILE A 82 -4.48 14.68 -1.73
N PHE A 83 -5.79 14.78 -1.89
CA PHE A 83 -6.74 13.67 -1.67
C PHE A 83 -7.07 12.88 -2.93
N GLU A 84 -6.55 13.28 -4.10
CA GLU A 84 -6.78 12.54 -5.34
C GLU A 84 -5.87 11.31 -5.43
N PHE A 85 -6.40 10.16 -4.98
CA PHE A 85 -5.71 8.86 -5.07
C PHE A 85 -5.72 8.26 -6.49
N THR A 86 -6.53 8.79 -7.40
CA THR A 86 -6.78 8.26 -8.75
C THR A 86 -5.66 8.54 -9.75
N ALA A 87 -4.88 9.62 -9.58
CA ALA A 87 -3.81 9.99 -10.50
C ALA A 87 -2.48 9.24 -10.25
N GLY A 88 -2.45 8.33 -9.27
CA GLY A 88 -1.21 7.83 -8.69
C GLY A 88 -0.58 8.86 -7.73
N GLY A 89 0.52 8.48 -7.09
CA GLY A 89 1.22 9.35 -6.13
C GLY A 89 1.24 8.79 -4.71
N LEU A 90 1.74 7.55 -4.60
CA LEU A 90 2.09 6.92 -3.33
C LEU A 90 3.59 6.61 -3.40
N THR A 91 4.33 6.97 -2.36
CA THR A 91 5.76 6.66 -2.24
C THR A 91 5.99 5.40 -1.42
N PHE A 92 6.90 4.55 -1.86
CA PHE A 92 7.28 3.36 -1.10
C PHE A 92 7.84 3.71 0.29
N TYR A 93 8.77 4.67 0.36
CA TYR A 93 9.38 5.08 1.62
C TYR A 93 8.40 5.75 2.58
N GLY A 94 7.46 6.55 2.07
CA GLY A 94 6.40 7.12 2.91
C GLY A 94 5.51 6.03 3.50
N GLY A 95 5.23 4.97 2.74
CA GLY A 95 4.46 3.83 3.25
C GLY A 95 5.22 3.02 4.30
N LEU A 96 6.53 2.84 4.12
CA LEU A 96 7.38 2.18 5.10
C LEU A 96 7.50 2.96 6.41
N LEU A 97 7.50 4.30 6.37
CA LEU A 97 7.53 5.13 7.58
C LEU A 97 6.17 5.27 8.25
N GLY A 98 5.08 5.11 7.49
CA GLY A 98 3.71 5.20 7.99
C GLY A 98 3.17 3.89 8.58
N ALA A 99 3.75 2.75 8.20
CA ALA A 99 3.49 1.44 8.81
C ALA A 99 4.34 1.29 10.07
#